data_AF-A0AA38IC04-F1
#
_entry.id   AF-A0AA38IC04-F1
#
_cell.length_a   1.000
_cell.length_b   1.000
_cell.length_c   1.000
_cell.angle_alpha   90.00
_cell.angle_beta   90.00
_cell.angle_gamma   90.00
#
_symmetry.space_group_name_H-M   'P 1'
#
loop_
_entity.id
_entity.type
_entity.pdbx_description
1 polymer ?
#
loop_
_entity_poly.entity_id
_entity_poly.type
_entity_poly.pdbx_seq_one_letter_code
_entity_poly.pdbx_strand_id
1 'polypeptide(L)'
;MEARKKCTHLDLDRRTVEFCRQKLAEEKFEEKKNLIRPLTILSSPTSHLELIKSYVPTVDKVDLTDDDITDLYNLQGKVVRVLHYLNSPTEVVNATFDFCKGDYLQFALSPLYSCIYKLPENETKQFINKLDEVKALSVRKHAMNLSCVIYDVDDVYNCLKNATVPSLTPTIKYFSKHPSEALWKVIETQIGALEKNELPMLKLALDKINVPFEYKSKYIEIVWNVLDKYENNELKKLLFQKINEASVEKLDPELAFNIIRKSIFKGNEANDVVATILLYLKSDKKFTVLSDILSNFKKNCWNHPKMCKPSRQQFNKFMLILFDKYMGAEESNAKFVTELKIVLGSVFTLSDAFVELVAVECMTLKDENLENQSKLLIKLNNIYTKEYGTFAVNLFAIVLNNNVRKHIFTTIAEQYELCHSLLQLKESISDYLLVIKLLPHDVPEKQKYFELYDTVVSELNQVTDKVVQLQFNLYLKAGPYKNVKLDWDIPRSDIS
;
A
#
# COMPACT_ATOMS: atom_id res chain seq x y z
N MET A 1 22.60 -1.20 43.68
CA MET A 1 22.01 -1.23 45.04
C MET A 1 23.03 -1.67 46.11
N GLU A 2 24.01 -2.52 45.80
CA GLU A 2 25.04 -2.99 46.75
C GLU A 2 26.06 -1.93 47.22
N ALA A 3 26.40 -0.94 46.39
CA ALA A 3 27.27 0.18 46.80
C ALA A 3 26.61 1.07 47.88
N ARG A 4 25.28 1.16 47.88
CA ARG A 4 24.50 1.99 48.82
C ARG A 4 24.61 1.49 50.26
N LYS A 5 24.82 0.19 50.47
CA LYS A 5 24.97 -0.41 51.81
C LYS A 5 26.33 -0.15 52.46
N LYS A 6 27.38 0.21 51.69
CA LYS A 6 28.75 0.35 52.21
C LYS A 6 29.09 1.75 52.76
N CYS A 7 28.30 2.78 52.43
CA CYS A 7 28.59 4.18 52.79
C CYS A 7 27.49 4.89 53.59
N THR A 8 26.50 4.15 54.13
CA THR A 8 25.41 4.72 54.93
C THR A 8 25.91 5.47 56.16
N HIS A 9 27.04 5.07 56.73
CA HIS A 9 27.69 5.70 57.89
C HIS A 9 28.23 7.12 57.64
N LEU A 10 28.36 7.55 56.37
CA LEU A 10 28.87 8.88 56.02
C LEU A 10 27.77 9.94 55.87
N ASP A 11 26.49 9.56 56.02
CA ASP A 11 25.32 10.44 55.84
C ASP A 11 25.32 11.21 54.50
N LEU A 12 26.03 10.71 53.48
CA LEU A 12 26.19 11.39 52.19
C LEU A 12 24.84 11.64 51.53
N ASP A 13 23.93 10.66 51.58
CA ASP A 13 22.57 10.79 51.05
C ASP A 13 21.83 11.97 51.72
N ARG A 14 21.91 12.09 53.06
CA ARG A 14 21.27 13.20 53.80
C ARG A 14 21.90 14.55 53.47
N ARG A 15 23.23 14.62 53.47
CA ARG A 15 24.00 15.83 53.14
C ARG A 15 23.75 16.31 51.72
N THR A 16 23.65 15.38 50.76
CA THR A 16 23.32 15.72 49.37
C THR A 16 21.88 16.21 49.25
N VAL A 17 20.92 15.61 49.96
CA VAL A 17 19.53 16.10 49.98
C VAL A 17 19.42 17.50 50.59
N GLU A 18 20.08 17.75 51.73
CA GLU A 18 20.14 19.07 52.38
C GLU A 18 20.78 20.11 51.45
N PHE A 19 21.93 19.79 50.84
CA PHE A 19 22.60 20.67 49.88
C PHE A 19 21.70 21.00 48.70
N CYS A 20 21.09 20.00 48.06
CA CYS A 20 20.23 20.23 46.90
C CYS A 20 18.98 21.04 47.28
N ARG A 21 18.41 20.88 48.49
CA ARG A 21 17.28 21.70 48.96
C ARG A 21 17.68 23.16 49.18
N GLN A 22 18.83 23.39 49.80
CA GLN A 22 19.34 24.73 50.02
C GLN A 22 19.59 25.43 48.66
N LYS A 23 20.24 24.73 47.73
CA LYS A 23 20.50 25.26 46.39
C LYS A 23 19.23 25.50 45.57
N LEU A 24 18.20 24.67 45.71
CA LEU A 24 16.90 24.93 45.09
C LEU A 24 16.25 26.24 45.58
N ALA A 25 16.54 26.69 46.80
CA ALA A 25 16.04 27.95 47.33
C ALA A 25 16.84 29.17 46.85
N GLU A 26 18.12 29.00 46.54
CA GLU A 26 19.07 30.10 46.30
C GLU A 26 19.42 30.33 44.81
N GLU A 27 19.37 29.30 43.95
CA GLU A 27 19.94 29.36 42.58
C GLU A 27 18.96 29.87 41.51
N LYS A 28 19.48 30.22 40.32
CA LYS A 28 18.68 30.57 39.13
C LYS A 28 18.04 29.30 38.52
N PHE A 29 16.93 29.46 37.78
CA PHE A 29 16.11 28.34 37.27
C PHE A 29 16.89 27.29 36.46
N GLU A 30 17.85 27.71 35.62
CA GLU A 30 18.72 26.82 34.82
C GLU A 30 19.50 25.80 35.68
N GLU A 31 20.05 26.24 36.82
CA GLU A 31 20.87 25.40 37.70
C GLU A 31 20.01 24.43 38.54
N LYS A 32 18.78 24.85 38.88
CA LYS A 32 17.80 24.02 39.62
C LYS A 32 17.48 22.70 38.91
N LYS A 33 17.46 22.69 37.57
CA LYS A 33 17.11 21.51 36.75
C LYS A 33 18.04 20.31 37.04
N ASN A 34 19.29 20.55 37.41
CA ASN A 34 20.28 19.51 37.68
C ASN A 34 20.17 18.89 39.08
N LEU A 35 19.52 19.60 40.02
CA LEU A 35 19.35 19.17 41.41
C LEU A 35 18.16 18.22 41.59
N ILE A 36 17.20 18.27 40.68
CA ILE A 36 15.92 17.53 40.76
C ILE A 36 16.12 16.01 40.78
N ARG A 37 16.92 15.45 39.85
CA ARG A 37 17.09 13.99 39.75
C ARG A 37 17.81 13.39 40.98
N PRO A 38 18.95 13.93 41.47
CA PRO A 38 19.56 13.47 42.71
C PRO A 38 18.59 13.54 43.89
N LEU A 39 17.82 14.62 44.02
CA LEU A 39 16.81 14.75 45.07
C LEU A 39 15.76 13.65 45.01
N THR A 40 15.24 13.32 43.83
CA THR A 40 14.23 12.25 43.68
C THR A 40 14.79 10.87 44.05
N ILE A 41 16.05 10.59 43.73
CA ILE A 41 16.67 9.27 43.98
C ILE A 41 17.05 9.10 45.45
N LEU A 42 17.48 10.18 46.12
CA LEU A 42 18.05 10.15 47.46
C LEU A 42 17.05 10.50 48.58
N SER A 43 16.01 11.28 48.28
CA SER A 43 14.99 11.66 49.28
C SER A 43 14.02 10.52 49.58
N SER A 44 13.39 10.57 50.76
CA SER A 44 12.21 9.73 51.02
C SER A 44 11.05 10.13 50.09
N PRO A 45 10.18 9.19 49.70
CA PRO A 45 9.03 9.49 48.85
C PRO A 45 8.17 10.64 49.38
N THR A 46 7.76 10.59 50.66
CA THR A 46 6.94 11.63 51.29
C THR A 46 7.56 13.02 51.16
N SER A 47 8.85 13.13 51.45
CA SER A 47 9.52 14.43 51.46
C SER A 47 9.81 14.96 50.06
N HIS A 48 9.95 14.08 49.06
CA HIS A 48 10.01 14.50 47.66
C HIS A 48 8.63 14.89 47.12
N LEU A 49 7.56 14.19 47.51
CA LEU A 49 6.20 14.53 47.09
C LEU A 49 5.75 15.89 47.61
N GLU A 50 6.18 16.29 48.81
CA GLU A 50 5.99 17.65 49.33
C GLU A 50 6.66 18.71 48.45
N LEU A 51 7.88 18.44 47.96
CA LEU A 51 8.58 19.33 47.03
C LEU A 51 7.83 19.45 45.69
N ILE A 52 7.22 18.38 45.19
CA ILE A 52 6.47 18.43 43.92
C ILE A 52 5.29 19.41 44.01
N LYS A 53 4.63 19.52 45.16
CA LYS A 53 3.46 20.39 45.35
C LYS A 53 3.76 21.85 44.99
N SER A 54 4.99 22.33 45.22
CA SER A 54 5.38 23.71 44.85
C SER A 54 5.63 23.90 43.35
N TYR A 55 5.70 22.81 42.58
CA TYR A 55 5.93 22.82 41.13
C TYR A 55 4.71 22.34 40.33
N VAL A 56 3.56 22.10 40.98
CA VAL A 56 2.33 21.76 40.28
C VAL A 56 1.92 22.92 39.38
N PRO A 57 1.65 22.69 38.09
CA PRO A 57 1.26 23.77 37.19
C PRO A 57 -0.09 24.34 37.58
N THR A 58 -0.20 25.66 37.57
CA THR A 58 -1.44 26.39 37.86
C THR A 58 -2.24 26.74 36.60
N VAL A 59 -1.59 26.67 35.43
CA VAL A 59 -2.17 26.95 34.12
C VAL A 59 -2.01 25.75 33.18
N ASP A 60 -2.94 25.59 32.24
CA ASP A 60 -2.90 24.48 31.29
C ASP A 60 -2.01 24.78 30.07
N LYS A 61 -2.08 26.00 29.55
CA LYS A 61 -1.29 26.46 28.39
C LYS A 61 -0.22 27.43 28.82
N VAL A 62 0.97 27.25 28.28
CA VAL A 62 2.14 28.05 28.65
C VAL A 62 2.46 29.03 27.54
N ASP A 63 2.69 30.29 27.92
CA ASP A 63 3.23 31.29 27.00
C ASP A 63 4.76 31.14 26.95
N LEU A 64 5.25 30.66 25.81
CA LEU A 64 6.69 30.42 25.59
C LEU A 64 7.44 31.68 25.14
N THR A 65 6.78 32.84 25.10
CA THR A 65 7.43 34.12 24.76
C THR A 65 8.04 34.82 25.97
N ASP A 66 7.69 34.38 27.18
CA ASP A 66 8.25 34.84 28.44
C ASP A 66 9.32 33.84 28.92
N ASP A 67 10.56 34.33 29.08
CA ASP A 67 11.72 33.52 29.44
C ASP A 67 11.59 32.91 30.85
N ASP A 68 11.02 33.64 31.81
CA ASP A 68 10.84 33.17 33.20
C ASP A 68 9.76 32.09 33.27
N ILE A 69 8.67 32.26 32.52
CA ILE A 69 7.60 31.25 32.40
C ILE A 69 8.13 30.00 31.69
N THR A 70 8.95 30.17 30.65
CA THR A 70 9.59 29.07 29.93
C THR A 70 10.53 28.28 30.83
N ASP A 71 11.31 28.97 31.67
CA ASP A 71 12.21 28.33 32.62
C ASP A 71 11.48 27.55 33.71
N LEU A 72 10.40 28.12 34.25
CA LEU A 72 9.52 27.42 35.18
C LEU A 72 8.89 26.19 34.53
N TYR A 73 8.35 26.31 33.32
CA TYR A 73 7.76 25.20 32.57
C TYR A 73 8.75 24.05 32.37
N ASN A 74 9.99 24.36 32.00
CA ASN A 74 11.06 23.38 31.84
C ASN A 74 11.42 22.70 33.16
N LEU A 75 11.48 23.45 34.26
CA LEU A 75 11.73 22.91 35.59
C LEU A 75 10.59 21.99 36.04
N GLN A 76 9.33 22.40 35.88
CA GLN A 76 8.15 21.59 36.17
C GLN A 76 8.14 20.29 35.35
N GLY A 77 8.47 20.39 34.06
CA GLY A 77 8.65 19.23 33.19
C GLY A 77 9.74 18.28 33.66
N LYS A 78 10.85 18.79 34.21
CA LYS A 78 11.92 17.97 34.78
C LYS A 78 11.47 17.27 36.07
N VAL A 79 10.75 17.97 36.95
CA VAL A 79 10.22 17.44 38.22
C VAL A 79 9.30 16.26 37.96
N VAL A 80 8.32 16.38 37.06
CA VAL A 80 7.40 15.27 36.80
C VAL A 80 8.10 14.09 36.12
N ARG A 81 9.01 14.33 35.17
CA ARG A 81 9.71 13.26 34.43
C ARG A 81 10.48 12.30 35.32
N VAL A 82 11.01 12.77 36.45
CA VAL A 82 11.84 11.94 37.34
C VAL A 82 11.04 11.14 38.37
N LEU A 83 9.73 11.36 38.50
CA LEU A 83 8.93 10.73 39.56
C LEU A 83 8.92 9.21 39.51
N HIS A 84 9.12 8.61 38.34
CA HIS A 84 9.24 7.15 38.18
C HIS A 84 10.42 6.52 38.94
N TYR A 85 11.38 7.32 39.42
CA TYR A 85 12.48 6.86 40.28
C TYR A 85 12.07 6.66 41.75
N LEU A 86 10.93 7.20 42.19
CA LEU A 86 10.41 6.97 43.54
C LEU A 86 9.86 5.55 43.66
N ASN A 87 10.19 4.87 44.76
CA ASN A 87 9.72 3.52 45.04
C ASN A 87 8.37 3.53 45.79
N SER A 88 7.39 4.23 45.23
CA SER A 88 6.05 4.43 45.82
C SER A 88 5.01 4.67 44.70
N PRO A 89 4.65 3.62 43.92
CA PRO A 89 3.90 3.78 42.68
C PRO A 89 2.54 4.47 42.86
N THR A 90 1.80 4.17 43.92
CA THR A 90 0.45 4.72 44.18
C THR A 90 0.51 6.23 44.41
N GLU A 91 1.46 6.69 45.22
CA GLU A 91 1.65 8.10 45.53
C GLU A 91 2.22 8.88 44.33
N VAL A 92 3.11 8.25 43.55
CA VAL A 92 3.64 8.85 42.31
C VAL A 92 2.54 9.03 41.28
N VAL A 93 1.67 8.03 41.09
CA VAL A 93 0.55 8.14 40.16
C VAL A 93 -0.35 9.30 40.56
N ASN A 94 -0.74 9.40 41.84
CA ASN A 94 -1.51 10.52 42.36
C ASN A 94 -0.85 11.88 42.09
N ALA A 95 0.45 12.03 42.39
CA ALA A 95 1.17 13.28 42.13
C ALA A 95 1.32 13.60 40.64
N THR A 96 1.35 12.58 39.78
CA THR A 96 1.47 12.77 38.33
C THR A 96 0.17 13.30 37.71
N PHE A 97 -1.00 13.03 38.32
CA PHE A 97 -2.29 13.54 37.83
C PHE A 97 -2.34 15.06 37.76
N ASP A 98 -1.71 15.74 38.71
CA ASP A 98 -1.68 17.21 38.74
C ASP A 98 -0.99 17.81 37.51
N PHE A 99 -0.17 17.01 36.80
CA PHE A 99 0.52 17.36 35.57
C PHE A 99 -0.16 16.79 34.30
N CYS A 100 -1.21 15.97 34.44
CA CYS A 100 -1.98 15.45 33.32
C CYS A 100 -2.96 16.51 32.78
N LYS A 101 -2.45 17.68 32.36
CA LYS A 101 -3.25 18.76 31.78
C LYS A 101 -2.42 19.61 30.81
N GLY A 102 -3.10 20.14 29.80
CA GLY A 102 -2.54 21.04 28.79
C GLY A 102 -1.18 20.63 28.24
N ASP A 103 -0.22 21.55 28.21
CA ASP A 103 1.12 21.33 27.61
C ASP A 103 2.01 20.40 28.46
N TYR A 104 1.69 20.24 29.75
CA TYR A 104 2.45 19.42 30.70
C TYR A 104 2.22 17.92 30.53
N LEU A 105 1.11 17.53 29.88
CA LEU A 105 0.75 16.12 29.68
C LEU A 105 1.92 15.33 29.08
N GLN A 106 2.61 15.89 28.09
CA GLN A 106 3.73 15.23 27.41
C GLN A 106 4.86 14.79 28.36
N PHE A 107 5.05 15.47 29.49
CA PHE A 107 6.05 15.14 30.50
C PHE A 107 5.53 14.12 31.53
N ALA A 108 4.23 14.17 31.81
CA ALA A 108 3.56 13.29 32.77
C ALA A 108 3.35 11.85 32.25
N LEU A 109 3.30 11.63 30.92
CA LEU A 109 3.00 10.32 30.36
C LEU A 109 4.02 9.24 30.78
N SER A 110 5.32 9.46 30.59
CA SER A 110 6.34 8.45 30.90
C SER A 110 6.28 7.96 32.37
N PRO A 111 6.27 8.84 33.39
CA PRO A 111 6.16 8.41 34.78
C PRO A 111 4.81 7.76 35.10
N LEU A 112 3.70 8.27 34.52
CA LEU A 112 2.37 7.68 34.68
C LEU A 112 2.36 6.22 34.23
N TYR A 113 2.76 5.94 32.98
CA TYR A 113 2.80 4.57 32.45
C TYR A 113 3.76 3.69 33.26
N SER A 114 4.95 4.19 33.63
CA SER A 114 5.94 3.41 34.39
C SER A 114 5.45 2.95 35.76
N CYS A 115 4.63 3.76 36.42
CA CYS A 115 4.12 3.44 37.76
C CYS A 115 2.83 2.64 37.70
N ILE A 116 1.95 2.92 36.73
CA ILE A 116 0.71 2.16 36.49
C ILE A 116 1.00 0.67 36.28
N TYR A 117 2.02 0.31 35.50
CA TYR A 117 2.39 -1.10 35.28
C TYR A 117 2.98 -1.81 36.51
N LYS A 118 3.25 -1.09 37.62
CA LYS A 118 3.75 -1.68 38.87
C LYS A 118 2.66 -1.82 39.93
N LEU A 119 1.45 -1.32 39.67
CA LEU A 119 0.35 -1.36 40.61
C LEU A 119 -0.43 -2.68 40.52
N PRO A 120 -1.07 -3.12 41.62
CA PRO A 120 -2.09 -4.16 41.56
C PRO A 120 -3.21 -3.78 40.59
N GLU A 121 -3.83 -4.77 39.95
CA GLU A 121 -4.83 -4.55 38.89
C GLU A 121 -6.02 -3.70 39.38
N ASN A 122 -6.56 -3.99 40.57
CA ASN A 122 -7.67 -3.27 41.18
C ASN A 122 -7.37 -1.77 41.41
N GLU A 123 -6.18 -1.44 41.88
CA GLU A 123 -5.74 -0.04 42.04
C GLU A 123 -5.57 0.62 40.67
N THR A 124 -5.01 -0.13 39.72
CA THR A 124 -4.83 0.33 38.35
C THR A 124 -6.17 0.70 37.70
N LYS A 125 -7.22 -0.11 37.88
CA LYS A 125 -8.58 0.19 37.39
C LYS A 125 -9.13 1.49 37.98
N GLN A 126 -8.95 1.72 39.28
CA GLN A 126 -9.36 2.98 39.91
C GLN A 126 -8.65 4.19 39.30
N PHE A 127 -7.36 4.06 38.98
CA PHE A 127 -6.60 5.15 38.35
C PHE A 127 -7.00 5.41 36.91
N ILE A 128 -7.28 4.37 36.12
CA ILE A 128 -7.78 4.54 34.76
C ILE A 128 -9.12 5.26 34.76
N ASN A 129 -10.04 4.92 35.66
CA ASN A 129 -11.32 5.61 35.80
C ASN A 129 -11.12 7.10 36.14
N LYS A 130 -10.21 7.41 37.09
CA LYS A 130 -9.85 8.81 37.38
C LYS A 130 -9.30 9.56 36.16
N LEU A 131 -8.52 8.90 35.30
CA LEU A 131 -8.00 9.52 34.06
C LEU A 131 -9.12 9.79 33.03
N ASP A 132 -10.13 8.91 32.96
CA ASP A 132 -11.27 9.09 32.04
C ASP A 132 -12.23 10.21 32.48
N GLU A 133 -12.29 10.50 33.78
CA GLU A 133 -13.07 11.62 34.34
C GLU A 133 -12.42 12.99 34.10
N VAL A 134 -11.14 13.05 33.69
CA VAL A 134 -10.44 14.32 33.43
C VAL A 134 -11.04 15.03 32.22
N LYS A 135 -11.35 16.32 32.34
CA LYS A 135 -11.97 17.13 31.27
C LYS A 135 -11.18 17.16 29.95
N ALA A 136 -9.85 17.05 29.99
CA ALA A 136 -8.99 17.16 28.82
C ALA A 136 -9.04 15.90 27.93
N LEU A 137 -9.43 16.07 26.66
CA LEU A 137 -9.57 14.98 25.68
C LEU A 137 -8.27 14.17 25.48
N SER A 138 -7.12 14.82 25.54
CA SER A 138 -5.81 14.17 25.38
C SER A 138 -5.51 13.17 26.50
N VAL A 139 -5.91 13.46 27.73
CA VAL A 139 -5.73 12.59 28.90
C VAL A 139 -6.63 11.38 28.80
N ARG A 140 -7.91 11.60 28.47
CA ARG A 140 -8.91 10.52 28.29
C ARG A 140 -8.51 9.51 27.21
N LYS A 141 -7.82 9.95 26.16
CA LYS A 141 -7.24 9.04 25.14
C LYS A 141 -6.21 8.08 25.75
N HIS A 142 -5.41 8.52 26.71
CA HIS A 142 -4.46 7.67 27.42
C HIS A 142 -5.15 6.73 28.40
N ALA A 143 -6.22 7.17 29.08
CA ALA A 143 -7.08 6.30 29.87
C ALA A 143 -7.62 5.13 29.02
N MET A 144 -8.15 5.45 27.83
CA MET A 144 -8.66 4.45 26.89
C MET A 144 -7.56 3.50 26.37
N ASN A 145 -6.37 4.02 26.11
CA ASN A 145 -5.25 3.17 25.70
C ASN A 145 -4.84 2.22 26.83
N LEU A 146 -4.84 2.70 28.08
CA LEU A 146 -4.51 1.90 29.25
C LEU A 146 -5.59 0.84 29.55
N SER A 147 -6.87 1.17 29.42
CA SER A 147 -7.95 0.19 29.60
C SER A 147 -7.77 -0.97 28.62
N CYS A 148 -7.47 -0.71 27.36
CA CYS A 148 -7.16 -1.75 26.35
C CYS A 148 -5.95 -2.64 26.68
N VAL A 149 -5.09 -2.26 27.63
CA VAL A 149 -3.93 -3.08 28.05
C VAL A 149 -4.20 -3.84 29.35
N ILE A 150 -4.99 -3.26 30.26
CA ILE A 150 -5.10 -3.73 31.64
C ILE A 150 -6.43 -4.41 31.94
N TYR A 151 -7.53 -3.95 31.33
CA TYR A 151 -8.86 -4.47 31.63
C TYR A 151 -9.09 -5.83 30.94
N ASP A 152 -10.02 -6.61 31.49
CA ASP A 152 -10.53 -7.80 30.80
C ASP A 152 -11.37 -7.41 29.57
N VAL A 153 -11.71 -8.40 28.74
CA VAL A 153 -12.37 -8.16 27.45
C VAL A 153 -13.72 -7.46 27.62
N ASP A 154 -14.49 -7.81 28.66
CA ASP A 154 -15.82 -7.25 28.90
C ASP A 154 -15.75 -5.81 29.39
N ASP A 155 -14.82 -5.51 30.30
CA ASP A 155 -14.54 -4.17 30.79
C ASP A 155 -14.00 -3.27 29.66
N VAL A 156 -13.08 -3.76 28.82
CA VAL A 156 -12.59 -3.02 27.63
C VAL A 156 -13.74 -2.71 26.68
N TYR A 157 -14.61 -3.67 26.40
CA TYR A 157 -15.77 -3.45 25.55
C TYR A 157 -16.67 -2.34 26.10
N ASN A 158 -17.00 -2.38 27.39
CA ASN A 158 -17.82 -1.35 28.03
C ASN A 158 -17.16 0.04 27.99
N CYS A 159 -15.85 0.12 28.22
CA CYS A 159 -15.10 1.37 28.07
C CYS A 159 -15.16 1.92 26.63
N LEU A 160 -14.88 1.08 25.62
CA LEU A 160 -14.84 1.50 24.23
C LEU A 160 -16.22 1.89 23.69
N LYS A 161 -17.27 1.19 24.12
CA LYS A 161 -18.66 1.45 23.73
C LYS A 161 -19.17 2.77 24.29
N ASN A 162 -18.85 3.08 25.54
CA ASN A 162 -19.31 4.29 26.24
C ASN A 162 -18.35 5.48 26.07
N ALA A 163 -17.28 5.30 25.29
CA ALA A 163 -16.30 6.33 25.02
C ALA A 163 -16.96 7.53 24.31
N THR A 164 -17.04 8.67 24.99
CA THR A 164 -17.50 9.92 24.37
C THR A 164 -16.51 10.48 23.34
N VAL A 165 -15.30 9.91 23.25
CA VAL A 165 -14.23 10.32 22.32
C VAL A 165 -13.79 9.12 21.49
N PRO A 166 -13.89 9.17 20.15
CA PRO A 166 -13.38 8.11 19.29
C PRO A 166 -11.87 7.96 19.46
N SER A 167 -11.42 6.82 20.01
CA SER A 167 -10.01 6.46 20.08
C SER A 167 -9.71 5.34 19.09
N LEU A 168 -9.92 5.65 17.82
CA LEU A 168 -9.96 4.66 16.74
C LEU A 168 -8.72 3.76 16.69
N THR A 169 -7.54 4.33 16.91
CA THR A 169 -6.27 3.58 16.85
C THR A 169 -6.17 2.52 17.95
N PRO A 170 -6.33 2.85 19.26
CA PRO A 170 -6.45 1.84 20.30
C PRO A 170 -7.57 0.81 20.06
N THR A 171 -8.77 1.26 19.66
CA THR A 171 -9.91 0.36 19.40
C THR A 171 -9.56 -0.71 18.36
N ILE A 172 -9.07 -0.29 17.19
CA ILE A 172 -8.73 -1.25 16.12
C ILE A 172 -7.52 -2.11 16.53
N LYS A 173 -6.51 -1.55 17.20
CA LYS A 173 -5.36 -2.35 17.69
C LYS A 173 -5.78 -3.44 18.66
N TYR A 174 -6.73 -3.14 19.56
CA TYR A 174 -7.27 -4.12 20.49
C TYR A 174 -8.09 -5.18 19.75
N PHE A 175 -8.97 -4.75 18.84
CA PHE A 175 -9.76 -5.64 17.99
C PHE A 175 -8.90 -6.59 17.15
N SER A 176 -7.75 -6.14 16.63
CA SER A 176 -6.80 -7.00 15.92
C SER A 176 -6.29 -8.18 16.76
N LYS A 177 -6.27 -8.04 18.09
CA LYS A 177 -5.85 -9.10 19.03
C LYS A 177 -7.04 -9.92 19.55
N HIS A 178 -8.20 -9.29 19.70
CA HIS A 178 -9.41 -9.88 20.26
C HIS A 178 -10.61 -9.64 19.31
N PRO A 179 -10.65 -10.28 18.13
CA PRO A 179 -11.76 -10.09 17.20
C PRO A 179 -13.08 -10.60 17.79
N SER A 180 -14.09 -9.73 17.82
CA SER A 180 -15.46 -10.11 18.18
C SER A 180 -16.48 -9.23 17.47
N GLU A 181 -17.69 -9.76 17.24
CA GLU A 181 -18.76 -8.98 16.59
C GLU A 181 -19.18 -7.77 17.44
N ALA A 182 -19.09 -7.89 18.77
CA ALA A 182 -19.38 -6.78 19.68
C ALA A 182 -18.39 -5.62 19.49
N LEU A 183 -17.08 -5.92 19.45
CA LEU A 183 -16.04 -4.90 19.20
C LEU A 183 -16.10 -4.36 17.78
N TRP A 184 -16.48 -5.19 16.80
CA TRP A 184 -16.71 -4.73 15.43
C TRP A 184 -17.78 -3.63 15.36
N LYS A 185 -18.93 -3.82 16.03
CA LYS A 185 -19.99 -2.80 16.09
C LYS A 185 -19.51 -1.48 16.69
N VAL A 186 -18.59 -1.52 17.65
CA VAL A 186 -17.98 -0.31 18.21
C VAL A 186 -17.11 0.39 17.17
N ILE A 187 -16.29 -0.35 16.42
CA ILE A 187 -15.47 0.20 15.32
C ILE A 187 -16.35 0.82 14.23
N GLU A 188 -17.39 0.11 13.81
CA GLU A 188 -18.34 0.56 12.80
C GLU A 188 -19.00 1.89 13.23
N THR A 189 -19.46 1.97 14.48
CA THR A 189 -20.05 3.19 15.04
C THR A 189 -19.03 4.33 15.09
N GLN A 190 -17.81 4.07 15.57
CA GLN A 190 -16.76 5.08 15.69
C GLN A 190 -16.29 5.61 14.33
N ILE A 191 -16.13 4.75 13.33
CA ILE A 191 -15.72 5.17 11.97
C ILE A 191 -16.86 5.91 11.28
N GLY A 192 -18.09 5.38 11.35
CA GLY A 192 -19.26 6.00 10.71
C GLY A 192 -19.59 7.39 11.25
N ALA A 193 -19.24 7.65 12.51
CA ALA A 193 -19.42 8.95 13.16
C ALA A 193 -18.30 9.97 12.88
N LEU A 194 -17.21 9.60 12.19
CA LEU A 194 -16.10 10.52 11.95
C LEU A 194 -16.52 11.73 11.12
N GLU A 195 -16.12 12.91 11.59
CA GLU A 195 -16.26 14.17 10.86
C GLU A 195 -15.03 14.46 9.97
N LYS A 196 -15.16 15.44 9.07
CA LYS A 196 -14.12 15.78 8.07
C LYS A 196 -12.77 16.15 8.71
N ASN A 197 -12.79 16.87 9.82
CA ASN A 197 -11.62 17.27 10.61
C ASN A 197 -10.96 16.11 11.37
N GLU A 198 -11.65 14.97 11.51
CA GLU A 198 -11.18 13.79 12.25
C GLU A 198 -10.56 12.71 11.35
N LEU A 199 -10.64 12.88 10.02
CA LEU A 199 -10.01 12.00 9.03
C LEU A 199 -8.51 11.73 9.23
N PRO A 200 -7.68 12.64 9.81
CA PRO A 200 -6.30 12.31 10.16
C PRO A 200 -6.17 11.12 11.12
N MET A 201 -7.18 10.84 11.96
CA MET A 201 -7.18 9.67 12.84
C MET A 201 -7.32 8.36 12.05
N LEU A 202 -8.11 8.40 10.97
CA LEU A 202 -8.31 7.27 10.07
C LEU A 202 -7.05 6.95 9.27
N LYS A 203 -6.26 7.98 8.89
CA LYS A 203 -4.96 7.79 8.24
C LYS A 203 -4.04 6.87 9.03
N LEU A 204 -3.89 7.13 10.34
CA LEU A 204 -3.03 6.32 11.21
C LEU A 204 -3.51 4.87 11.31
N ALA A 205 -4.83 4.66 11.30
CA ALA A 205 -5.41 3.32 11.31
C ALA A 205 -5.12 2.56 10.01
N LEU A 206 -5.29 3.20 8.86
CA LEU A 206 -4.99 2.63 7.54
C LEU A 206 -3.51 2.29 7.40
N ASP A 207 -2.62 3.18 7.83
CA ASP A 207 -1.17 3.00 7.69
C ASP A 207 -0.63 1.85 8.56
N LYS A 208 -1.06 1.78 9.83
CA LYS A 208 -0.33 1.04 10.87
C LYS A 208 -1.05 -0.17 11.46
N ILE A 209 -2.33 -0.39 11.13
CA ILE A 209 -3.13 -1.43 11.78
C ILE A 209 -3.62 -2.44 10.75
N ASN A 210 -3.46 -3.73 11.09
CA ASN A 210 -3.99 -4.84 10.30
C ASN A 210 -5.28 -5.34 10.92
N VAL A 211 -6.35 -5.30 10.14
CA VAL A 211 -7.65 -5.83 10.54
C VAL A 211 -7.68 -7.35 10.32
N PRO A 212 -8.26 -8.12 11.27
CA PRO A 212 -8.47 -9.56 11.10
C PRO A 212 -9.14 -9.90 9.78
N PHE A 213 -8.73 -11.01 9.17
CA PHE A 213 -9.11 -11.40 7.80
C PHE A 213 -10.63 -11.39 7.57
N GLU A 214 -11.39 -11.93 8.52
CA GLU A 214 -12.85 -12.06 8.47
C GLU A 214 -13.58 -10.72 8.39
N TYR A 215 -12.95 -9.64 8.86
CA TYR A 215 -13.51 -8.30 8.95
C TYR A 215 -12.95 -7.32 7.90
N LYS A 216 -12.01 -7.76 7.06
CA LYS A 216 -11.36 -6.88 6.07
C LYS A 216 -12.35 -6.23 5.12
N SER A 217 -13.30 -7.00 4.58
CA SER A 217 -14.30 -6.48 3.62
C SER A 217 -15.25 -5.48 4.27
N LYS A 218 -15.76 -5.78 5.48
CA LYS A 218 -16.57 -4.84 6.27
C LYS A 218 -15.78 -3.57 6.59
N TYR A 219 -14.48 -3.69 6.89
CA TYR A 219 -13.61 -2.54 7.12
C TYR A 219 -13.41 -1.67 5.88
N ILE A 220 -13.19 -2.29 4.72
CA ILE A 220 -13.12 -1.55 3.45
C ILE A 220 -14.41 -0.78 3.20
N GLU A 221 -15.56 -1.39 3.46
CA GLU A 221 -16.88 -0.78 3.28
C GLU A 221 -17.11 0.46 4.15
N ILE A 222 -16.96 0.34 5.47
CA ILE A 222 -17.22 1.47 6.37
C ILE A 222 -16.25 2.62 6.11
N VAL A 223 -14.98 2.30 5.82
CA VAL A 223 -13.96 3.31 5.53
C VAL A 223 -14.25 3.96 4.18
N TRP A 224 -14.58 3.18 3.15
CA TRP A 224 -14.92 3.72 1.84
C TRP A 224 -16.08 4.71 1.95
N ASN A 225 -17.16 4.35 2.64
CA ASN A 225 -18.34 5.19 2.79
C ASN A 225 -18.01 6.54 3.44
N VAL A 226 -17.17 6.55 4.47
CA VAL A 226 -16.70 7.79 5.12
C VAL A 226 -15.82 8.61 4.17
N LEU A 227 -14.85 7.98 3.52
CA LEU A 227 -13.95 8.68 2.60
C LEU A 227 -14.67 9.22 1.36
N ASP A 228 -15.72 8.53 0.92
CA ASP A 228 -16.55 8.92 -0.22
C ASP A 228 -17.48 10.08 0.14
N LYS A 229 -18.08 10.07 1.34
CA LYS A 229 -18.87 11.19 1.90
C LYS A 229 -18.09 12.51 1.91
N TYR A 230 -16.79 12.46 2.19
CA TYR A 230 -15.92 13.64 2.28
C TYR A 230 -14.99 13.83 1.08
N GLU A 231 -15.17 13.06 0.01
CA GLU A 231 -14.38 13.10 -1.23
C GLU A 231 -12.85 13.07 -1.01
N ASN A 232 -12.37 12.34 0.00
CA ASN A 232 -10.96 12.33 0.38
C ASN A 232 -10.15 11.32 -0.46
N ASN A 233 -9.65 11.77 -1.62
CA ASN A 233 -8.90 10.93 -2.55
C ASN A 233 -7.53 10.49 -2.02
N GLU A 234 -6.88 11.27 -1.15
CA GLU A 234 -5.56 10.92 -0.59
C GLU A 234 -5.65 9.71 0.33
N LEU A 235 -6.68 9.65 1.20
CA LEU A 235 -6.89 8.47 2.05
C LEU A 235 -7.45 7.28 1.26
N LYS A 236 -8.20 7.50 0.18
CA LYS A 236 -8.64 6.41 -0.71
C LYS A 236 -7.46 5.66 -1.31
N LYS A 237 -6.35 6.35 -1.64
CA LYS A 237 -5.11 5.69 -2.11
C LYS A 237 -4.52 4.73 -1.05
N LEU A 238 -4.58 5.09 0.23
CA LEU A 238 -4.13 4.21 1.32
C LEU A 238 -5.07 3.02 1.50
N LEU A 239 -6.39 3.24 1.37
CA LEU A 239 -7.38 2.17 1.41
C LEU A 239 -7.19 1.18 0.24
N PHE A 240 -6.86 1.67 -0.96
CA PHE A 240 -6.59 0.83 -2.13
C PHE A 240 -5.50 -0.20 -1.87
N GLN A 241 -4.46 0.14 -1.13
CA GLN A 241 -3.37 -0.79 -0.76
C GLN A 241 -3.84 -1.93 0.16
N LYS A 242 -5.03 -1.82 0.78
CA LYS A 242 -5.62 -2.86 1.62
C LYS A 242 -6.56 -3.80 0.85
N ILE A 243 -6.98 -3.42 -0.36
CA ILE A 243 -7.88 -4.22 -1.20
C ILE A 243 -7.06 -5.28 -1.94
N ASN A 244 -7.35 -6.54 -1.68
CA ASN A 244 -6.78 -7.71 -2.34
C ASN A 244 -7.89 -8.71 -2.71
N GLU A 245 -7.51 -9.76 -3.44
CA GLU A 245 -8.39 -10.87 -3.83
C GLU A 245 -9.32 -11.32 -2.71
N ALA A 246 -8.76 -11.71 -1.57
CA ALA A 246 -9.55 -12.29 -0.49
C ALA A 246 -10.53 -11.29 0.16
N SER A 247 -10.20 -10.00 0.17
CA SER A 247 -11.13 -8.97 0.61
C SER A 247 -12.25 -8.69 -0.40
N VAL A 248 -11.97 -8.85 -1.70
CA VAL A 248 -12.95 -8.65 -2.79
C VAL A 248 -13.98 -9.77 -2.80
N GLU A 249 -13.58 -11.02 -2.53
CA GLU A 249 -14.50 -12.17 -2.54
C GLU A 249 -15.70 -12.02 -1.58
N LYS A 250 -15.52 -11.27 -0.49
CA LYS A 250 -16.53 -11.01 0.55
C LYS A 250 -17.02 -9.55 0.54
N LEU A 251 -16.61 -8.76 -0.45
CA LEU A 251 -17.01 -7.36 -0.55
C LEU A 251 -18.46 -7.26 -1.02
N ASP A 252 -19.21 -6.31 -0.47
CA ASP A 252 -20.55 -6.00 -0.97
C ASP A 252 -20.48 -5.64 -2.47
N PRO A 253 -21.27 -6.31 -3.34
CA PRO A 253 -21.22 -6.07 -4.78
C PRO A 253 -21.56 -4.62 -5.17
N GLU A 254 -22.52 -3.98 -4.50
CA GLU A 254 -22.94 -2.62 -4.85
C GLU A 254 -21.85 -1.60 -4.50
N LEU A 255 -21.20 -1.78 -3.35
CA LEU A 255 -19.98 -1.05 -3.01
C LEU A 255 -18.89 -1.27 -4.05
N ALA A 256 -18.62 -2.52 -4.44
CA ALA A 256 -17.60 -2.84 -5.43
C ALA A 256 -17.88 -2.13 -6.77
N PHE A 257 -19.15 -2.11 -7.21
CA PHE A 257 -19.55 -1.37 -8.41
C PHE A 257 -19.37 0.14 -8.26
N ASN A 258 -19.67 0.70 -7.09
CA ASN A 258 -19.40 2.11 -6.80
C ASN A 258 -17.88 2.42 -6.86
N ILE A 259 -17.03 1.54 -6.32
CA ILE A 259 -15.57 1.66 -6.42
C ILE A 259 -15.14 1.67 -7.89
N ILE A 260 -15.63 0.74 -8.72
CA ILE A 260 -15.34 0.71 -10.17
C ILE A 260 -15.71 2.04 -10.83
N ARG A 261 -16.95 2.51 -10.64
CA ARG A 261 -17.45 3.76 -11.25
C ARG A 261 -16.64 4.98 -10.86
N LYS A 262 -16.21 5.07 -9.60
CA LYS A 262 -15.49 6.25 -9.08
C LYS A 262 -13.99 6.22 -9.31
N SER A 263 -13.40 5.04 -9.52
CA SER A 263 -11.95 4.85 -9.46
C SER A 263 -11.30 4.52 -10.81
N ILE A 264 -12.04 3.95 -11.77
CA ILE A 264 -11.48 3.62 -13.07
C ILE A 264 -10.94 4.88 -13.77
N PHE A 265 -9.75 4.77 -14.35
CA PHE A 265 -8.98 5.86 -15.00
C PHE A 265 -8.50 6.98 -14.06
N LYS A 266 -8.57 6.81 -12.72
CA LYS A 266 -8.11 7.83 -11.74
C LYS A 266 -6.66 7.69 -11.27
N GLY A 267 -5.89 6.76 -11.83
CA GLY A 267 -4.50 6.52 -11.44
C GLY A 267 -4.14 5.04 -11.49
N ASN A 268 -2.88 4.70 -11.27
CA ASN A 268 -2.43 3.30 -11.33
C ASN A 268 -2.99 2.48 -10.17
N GLU A 269 -2.94 3.03 -8.97
CA GLU A 269 -3.42 2.40 -7.75
C GLU A 269 -4.93 2.15 -7.82
N ALA A 270 -5.67 3.13 -8.34
CA ALA A 270 -7.10 3.03 -8.55
C ALA A 270 -7.44 1.97 -9.63
N ASN A 271 -6.71 1.96 -10.75
CA ASN A 271 -6.87 0.96 -11.80
C ASN A 271 -6.52 -0.45 -11.34
N ASP A 272 -5.50 -0.62 -10.49
CA ASP A 272 -5.12 -1.92 -9.91
C ASP A 272 -6.23 -2.48 -9.03
N VAL A 273 -6.86 -1.63 -8.21
CA VAL A 273 -8.04 -2.04 -7.41
C VAL A 273 -9.20 -2.42 -8.31
N VAL A 274 -9.49 -1.63 -9.35
CA VAL A 274 -10.56 -1.96 -10.30
C VAL A 274 -10.28 -3.29 -11.00
N ALA A 275 -9.04 -3.54 -11.44
CA ALA A 275 -8.65 -4.81 -12.03
C ALA A 275 -8.83 -5.98 -11.04
N THR A 276 -8.43 -5.79 -9.78
CA THR A 276 -8.63 -6.77 -8.71
C THR A 276 -10.11 -7.08 -8.50
N ILE A 277 -10.96 -6.05 -8.44
CA ILE A 277 -12.42 -6.24 -8.30
C ILE A 277 -12.99 -6.98 -9.50
N LEU A 278 -12.63 -6.57 -10.72
CA LEU A 278 -13.12 -7.21 -11.95
C LEU A 278 -12.74 -8.68 -12.02
N LEU A 279 -11.54 -9.05 -11.56
CA LEU A 279 -11.07 -10.42 -11.60
C LEU A 279 -11.78 -11.29 -10.55
N TYR A 280 -11.84 -10.83 -9.29
CA TYR A 280 -12.19 -11.69 -8.15
C TYR A 280 -13.62 -11.54 -7.62
N LEU A 281 -14.35 -10.47 -7.96
CA LEU A 281 -15.72 -10.30 -7.47
C LEU A 281 -16.66 -11.35 -8.10
N LYS A 282 -17.35 -12.14 -7.28
CA LYS A 282 -18.29 -13.19 -7.72
C LYS A 282 -19.66 -12.62 -8.11
N SER A 283 -19.68 -11.65 -9.01
CA SER A 283 -20.91 -11.07 -9.54
C SER A 283 -20.76 -10.71 -11.03
N ASP A 284 -21.61 -11.29 -11.87
CA ASP A 284 -21.58 -11.04 -13.32
C ASP A 284 -22.00 -9.60 -13.68
N LYS A 285 -22.75 -8.92 -12.79
CA LYS A 285 -23.13 -7.50 -12.96
C LYS A 285 -21.91 -6.56 -13.09
N LYS A 286 -20.73 -6.95 -12.62
CA LYS A 286 -19.49 -6.17 -12.77
C LYS A 286 -19.17 -5.85 -14.24
N PHE A 287 -19.50 -6.76 -15.15
CA PHE A 287 -19.29 -6.60 -16.59
C PHE A 287 -20.31 -5.65 -17.22
N THR A 288 -21.56 -5.67 -16.76
CA THR A 288 -22.57 -4.67 -17.14
C THR A 288 -22.11 -3.27 -16.71
N VAL A 289 -21.66 -3.13 -15.47
CA VAL A 289 -21.14 -1.85 -14.95
C VAL A 289 -19.92 -1.38 -15.74
N LEU A 290 -18.99 -2.27 -16.06
CA LEU A 290 -17.83 -1.94 -16.89
C LEU A 290 -18.27 -1.48 -18.30
N SER A 291 -19.20 -2.21 -18.93
CA SER A 291 -19.74 -1.86 -20.25
C SER A 291 -20.36 -0.46 -20.26
N ASP A 292 -21.17 -0.12 -19.26
CA ASP A 292 -21.79 1.20 -19.14
C ASP A 292 -20.76 2.31 -19.01
N ILE A 293 -19.72 2.08 -18.19
CA ILE A 293 -18.64 3.05 -18.01
C ILE A 293 -17.85 3.23 -19.31
N LEU A 294 -17.49 2.14 -19.99
CA LEU A 294 -16.72 2.18 -21.23
C LEU A 294 -17.52 2.81 -22.36
N SER A 295 -18.82 2.55 -22.46
CA SER A 295 -19.72 3.18 -23.43
C SER A 295 -19.79 4.69 -23.23
N ASN A 296 -19.96 5.14 -21.98
CA ASN A 296 -19.94 6.56 -21.65
C ASN A 296 -18.57 7.19 -21.90
N PHE A 297 -17.50 6.50 -21.56
CA PHE A 297 -16.14 6.93 -21.83
C PHE A 297 -15.87 7.08 -23.33
N LYS A 298 -16.32 6.12 -24.15
CA LYS A 298 -16.19 6.18 -25.61
C LYS A 298 -16.93 7.40 -26.16
N LYS A 299 -18.19 7.55 -25.77
CA LYS A 299 -19.07 8.65 -26.20
C LYS A 299 -18.50 10.03 -25.87
N ASN A 300 -17.98 10.21 -24.66
CA ASN A 300 -17.61 11.53 -24.16
C ASN A 300 -16.15 11.91 -24.46
N CYS A 301 -15.25 10.93 -24.54
CA CYS A 301 -13.82 11.19 -24.52
C CYS A 301 -13.07 10.70 -25.78
N TRP A 302 -13.53 9.62 -26.41
CA TRP A 302 -12.72 8.88 -27.39
C TRP A 302 -12.55 9.59 -28.73
N ASN A 303 -13.56 10.34 -29.16
CA ASN A 303 -13.55 11.10 -30.42
C ASN A 303 -13.42 12.61 -30.19
N HIS A 304 -13.28 13.05 -28.94
CA HIS A 304 -13.16 14.47 -28.64
C HIS A 304 -11.75 14.98 -28.98
N PRO A 305 -11.58 16.03 -29.82
CA PRO A 305 -10.27 16.44 -30.36
C PRO A 305 -9.19 16.67 -29.31
N LYS A 306 -9.55 17.23 -28.15
CA LYS A 306 -8.61 17.52 -27.06
C LYS A 306 -8.41 16.36 -26.08
N MET A 307 -9.37 15.45 -25.98
CA MET A 307 -9.38 14.40 -24.94
C MET A 307 -9.02 13.03 -25.50
N CYS A 308 -9.13 12.81 -26.81
CA CYS A 308 -8.90 11.53 -27.47
C CYS A 308 -7.55 10.91 -27.07
N LYS A 309 -6.45 11.63 -27.26
CA LYS A 309 -5.10 11.09 -26.98
C LYS A 309 -4.89 10.78 -25.49
N PRO A 310 -5.16 11.69 -24.52
CA PRO A 310 -5.09 11.36 -23.10
C PRO A 310 -5.98 10.19 -22.69
N SER A 311 -7.20 10.12 -23.24
CA SER A 311 -8.18 9.09 -22.89
C SER A 311 -7.75 7.71 -23.41
N ARG A 312 -7.25 7.64 -24.65
CA ARG A 312 -6.66 6.39 -25.18
C ARG A 312 -5.48 5.92 -24.34
N GLN A 313 -4.61 6.83 -23.90
CA GLN A 313 -3.51 6.49 -23.00
C GLN A 313 -3.99 5.97 -21.64
N GLN A 314 -5.03 6.59 -21.05
CA GLN A 314 -5.61 6.12 -19.79
C GLN A 314 -6.25 4.73 -19.93
N PHE A 315 -6.97 4.49 -21.02
CA PHE A 315 -7.57 3.20 -21.32
C PHE A 315 -6.51 2.13 -21.55
N ASN A 316 -5.49 2.41 -22.38
CA ASN A 316 -4.35 1.53 -22.61
C ASN A 316 -3.68 1.15 -21.28
N LYS A 317 -3.41 2.14 -20.42
CA LYS A 317 -2.80 1.92 -19.11
C LYS A 317 -3.64 1.04 -18.19
N PHE A 318 -4.95 1.25 -18.18
CA PHE A 318 -5.87 0.38 -17.43
C PHE A 318 -5.84 -1.06 -17.96
N MET A 319 -5.89 -1.23 -19.28
CA MET A 319 -5.87 -2.55 -19.91
C MET A 319 -4.56 -3.30 -19.69
N LEU A 320 -3.42 -2.59 -19.66
CA LEU A 320 -2.13 -3.16 -19.28
C LEU A 320 -2.11 -3.65 -17.82
N ILE A 321 -2.65 -2.86 -16.89
CA ILE A 321 -2.76 -3.26 -15.48
C ILE A 321 -3.68 -4.49 -15.35
N LEU A 322 -4.81 -4.50 -16.05
CA LEU A 322 -5.73 -5.63 -16.06
C LEU A 322 -5.08 -6.90 -16.63
N PHE A 323 -4.33 -6.76 -17.73
CA PHE A 323 -3.57 -7.84 -18.33
C PHE A 323 -2.53 -8.40 -17.37
N ASP A 324 -1.70 -7.54 -16.78
CA ASP A 324 -0.67 -7.94 -15.82
C ASP A 324 -1.27 -8.65 -14.60
N LYS A 325 -2.40 -8.15 -14.09
CA LYS A 325 -3.10 -8.76 -12.95
C LYS A 325 -3.64 -10.14 -13.30
N TYR A 326 -4.24 -10.30 -14.47
CA TYR A 326 -4.77 -11.59 -14.93
C TYR A 326 -3.65 -12.61 -15.15
N MET A 327 -2.56 -12.20 -15.82
CA MET A 327 -1.41 -13.07 -16.07
C MET A 327 -0.73 -13.52 -14.77
N GLY A 328 -0.70 -12.65 -13.75
CA GLY A 328 -0.12 -12.97 -12.43
C GLY A 328 -1.04 -13.73 -11.46
N ALA A 329 -2.32 -13.97 -11.80
CA ALA A 329 -3.21 -14.78 -10.96
C ALA A 329 -2.79 -16.26 -10.95
N GLU A 330 -3.17 -17.03 -9.93
CA GLU A 330 -2.77 -18.44 -9.82
C GLU A 330 -3.37 -19.34 -10.92
N GLU A 331 -4.62 -19.09 -11.31
CA GLU A 331 -5.32 -19.88 -12.32
C GLU A 331 -5.82 -18.99 -13.48
N SER A 332 -5.93 -19.56 -14.68
CA SER A 332 -6.67 -18.94 -15.79
C SER A 332 -8.17 -18.96 -15.52
N ASN A 333 -8.87 -17.93 -15.99
CA ASN A 333 -10.31 -17.81 -15.86
C ASN A 333 -10.93 -17.55 -17.22
N ALA A 334 -11.23 -18.63 -17.95
CA ALA A 334 -11.80 -18.56 -19.29
C ALA A 334 -13.14 -17.81 -19.34
N LYS A 335 -13.97 -17.92 -18.27
CA LYS A 335 -15.23 -17.17 -18.17
C LYS A 335 -14.94 -15.66 -18.12
N PHE A 336 -14.00 -15.23 -17.28
CA PHE A 336 -13.58 -13.83 -17.20
C PHE A 336 -13.11 -13.29 -18.54
N VAL A 337 -12.23 -14.02 -19.25
CA VAL A 337 -11.72 -13.59 -20.56
C VAL A 337 -12.86 -13.49 -21.58
N THR A 338 -13.78 -14.45 -21.60
CA THR A 338 -14.92 -14.47 -22.51
C THR A 338 -15.85 -13.28 -22.29
N GLU A 339 -16.23 -13.02 -21.04
CA GLU A 339 -17.09 -11.89 -20.67
C GLU A 339 -16.41 -10.55 -20.96
N LEU A 340 -15.11 -10.43 -20.67
CA LEU A 340 -14.35 -9.22 -20.96
C LEU A 340 -14.27 -8.95 -22.48
N LYS A 341 -14.07 -9.98 -23.30
CA LYS A 341 -14.12 -9.88 -24.77
C LYS A 341 -15.48 -9.38 -25.25
N ILE A 342 -16.58 -9.95 -24.73
CA ILE A 342 -17.94 -9.54 -25.09
C ILE A 342 -18.17 -8.07 -24.73
N VAL A 343 -17.83 -7.65 -23.51
CA VAL A 343 -17.97 -6.25 -23.08
C VAL A 343 -17.18 -5.32 -23.99
N LEU A 344 -15.89 -5.61 -24.20
CA LEU A 344 -15.03 -4.72 -24.97
C LEU A 344 -15.45 -4.66 -26.45
N GLY A 345 -15.77 -5.80 -27.05
CA GLY A 345 -16.25 -5.88 -28.44
C GLY A 345 -17.61 -5.22 -28.65
N SER A 346 -18.45 -5.13 -27.61
CA SER A 346 -19.71 -4.39 -27.70
C SER A 346 -19.52 -2.86 -27.73
N VAL A 347 -18.39 -2.36 -27.20
CA VAL A 347 -18.10 -0.93 -27.09
C VAL A 347 -17.12 -0.46 -28.15
N PHE A 348 -16.05 -1.20 -28.41
CA PHE A 348 -14.94 -0.81 -29.30
C PHE A 348 -14.83 -1.76 -30.49
N THR A 349 -14.59 -1.19 -31.67
CA THR A 349 -14.15 -1.99 -32.81
C THR A 349 -12.67 -2.30 -32.68
N LEU A 350 -12.20 -3.29 -33.44
CA LEU A 350 -10.77 -3.61 -33.50
C LEU A 350 -9.92 -2.43 -34.00
N SER A 351 -10.46 -1.60 -34.90
CA SER A 351 -9.82 -0.36 -35.36
C SER A 351 -9.79 0.76 -34.31
N ASP A 352 -10.72 0.77 -33.35
CA ASP A 352 -10.74 1.75 -32.26
C ASP A 352 -9.62 1.49 -31.24
N ALA A 353 -9.47 0.23 -30.83
CA ALA A 353 -8.69 -0.19 -29.67
C ALA A 353 -7.91 -1.49 -29.93
N PHE A 354 -7.14 -1.53 -31.03
CA PHE A 354 -6.45 -2.74 -31.50
C PHE A 354 -5.59 -3.38 -30.41
N VAL A 355 -4.68 -2.60 -29.81
CA VAL A 355 -3.71 -3.10 -28.82
C VAL A 355 -4.41 -3.73 -27.63
N GLU A 356 -5.47 -3.09 -27.13
CA GLU A 356 -6.19 -3.52 -25.95
C GLU A 356 -7.04 -4.77 -26.21
N LEU A 357 -7.75 -4.82 -27.34
CA LEU A 357 -8.57 -5.97 -27.72
C LEU A 357 -7.69 -7.20 -27.98
N VAL A 358 -6.57 -7.03 -28.68
CA VAL A 358 -5.59 -8.10 -28.90
C VAL A 358 -4.95 -8.56 -27.60
N ALA A 359 -4.65 -7.65 -26.67
CA ALA A 359 -4.14 -8.05 -25.36
C ALA A 359 -5.14 -8.95 -24.61
N VAL A 360 -6.44 -8.67 -24.69
CA VAL A 360 -7.46 -9.55 -24.10
C VAL A 360 -7.57 -10.89 -24.83
N GLU A 361 -7.40 -10.92 -26.16
CA GLU A 361 -7.27 -12.18 -26.90
C GLU A 361 -6.07 -13.00 -26.39
N CYS A 362 -4.92 -12.36 -26.19
CA CYS A 362 -3.73 -13.02 -25.67
C CYS A 362 -3.84 -13.52 -24.23
N MET A 363 -4.83 -13.09 -23.44
CA MET A 363 -5.07 -13.66 -22.11
C MET A 363 -5.42 -15.16 -22.16
N THR A 364 -5.93 -15.67 -23.29
CA THR A 364 -6.23 -17.10 -23.45
C THR A 364 -4.98 -17.96 -23.64
N LEU A 365 -3.80 -17.36 -23.76
CA LEU A 365 -2.53 -18.09 -23.86
C LEU A 365 -2.04 -18.56 -22.48
N LYS A 366 -2.60 -18.03 -21.39
CA LYS A 366 -2.25 -18.42 -20.03
C LYS A 366 -2.58 -19.90 -19.80
N ASP A 367 -1.68 -20.61 -19.15
CA ASP A 367 -1.74 -22.06 -18.84
C ASP A 367 -1.77 -23.00 -20.05
N GLU A 368 -1.73 -22.47 -21.28
CA GLU A 368 -1.59 -23.28 -22.49
C GLU A 368 -0.14 -23.75 -22.69
N ASN A 369 0.03 -24.91 -23.33
CA ASN A 369 1.36 -25.36 -23.74
C ASN A 369 1.84 -24.62 -25.00
N LEU A 370 3.15 -24.70 -25.30
CA LEU A 370 3.77 -23.97 -26.41
C LEU A 370 3.11 -24.26 -27.77
N GLU A 371 2.69 -25.51 -28.01
CA GLU A 371 2.04 -25.90 -29.26
C GLU A 371 0.68 -25.20 -29.42
N ASN A 372 -0.16 -25.24 -28.38
CA ASN A 372 -1.45 -24.56 -28.36
C ASN A 372 -1.31 -23.04 -28.44
N GLN A 373 -0.34 -22.47 -27.71
CA GLN A 373 -0.01 -21.04 -27.81
C GLN A 373 0.34 -20.66 -29.25
N SER A 374 1.20 -21.43 -29.90
CA SER A 374 1.62 -21.17 -31.29
C SER A 374 0.45 -21.25 -32.26
N LYS A 375 -0.41 -22.27 -32.14
CA LYS A 375 -1.63 -22.42 -32.95
C LYS A 375 -2.58 -21.24 -32.77
N LEU A 376 -2.79 -20.79 -31.53
CA LEU A 376 -3.63 -19.64 -31.23
C LEU A 376 -3.05 -18.36 -31.83
N LEU A 377 -1.75 -18.14 -31.69
CA LEU A 377 -1.08 -16.95 -32.25
C LEU A 377 -1.16 -16.89 -33.78
N ILE A 378 -0.95 -18.01 -34.48
CA ILE A 378 -1.12 -18.07 -35.95
C ILE A 378 -2.57 -17.80 -36.34
N LYS A 379 -3.54 -18.42 -35.64
CA LYS A 379 -4.96 -18.15 -35.88
C LYS A 379 -5.29 -16.67 -35.73
N LEU A 380 -4.83 -16.03 -34.65
CA LEU A 380 -5.04 -14.59 -34.43
C LEU A 380 -4.36 -13.74 -35.51
N ASN A 381 -3.10 -14.06 -35.85
CA ASN A 381 -2.36 -13.39 -36.92
C ASN A 381 -3.09 -13.42 -38.25
N ASN A 382 -3.62 -14.59 -38.63
CA ASN A 382 -4.38 -14.79 -39.86
C ASN A 382 -5.71 -14.00 -39.84
N ILE A 383 -6.42 -13.98 -38.71
CA ILE A 383 -7.64 -13.17 -38.55
C ILE A 383 -7.33 -11.69 -38.79
N TYR A 384 -6.31 -11.14 -38.11
CA TYR A 384 -6.00 -9.71 -38.20
C TYR A 384 -5.42 -9.32 -39.56
N THR A 385 -4.57 -10.17 -40.14
CA THR A 385 -3.99 -9.91 -41.46
C THR A 385 -5.04 -9.97 -42.56
N LYS A 386 -6.04 -10.86 -42.45
CA LYS A 386 -7.15 -10.91 -43.40
C LYS A 386 -7.94 -9.61 -43.45
N GLU A 387 -8.10 -8.94 -42.31
CA GLU A 387 -8.91 -7.72 -42.20
C GLU A 387 -8.11 -6.43 -42.44
N TYR A 388 -6.85 -6.36 -41.96
CA TYR A 388 -6.04 -5.13 -41.96
C TYR A 388 -4.72 -5.25 -42.74
N GLY A 389 -4.48 -6.39 -43.41
CA GLY A 389 -3.25 -6.66 -44.14
C GLY A 389 -2.02 -6.77 -43.22
N THR A 390 -0.84 -6.66 -43.83
CA THR A 390 0.46 -6.82 -43.16
C THR A 390 0.74 -5.76 -42.09
N PHE A 391 -0.01 -4.65 -42.08
CA PHE A 391 0.09 -3.64 -41.02
C PHE A 391 -0.31 -4.20 -39.65
N ALA A 392 -1.32 -5.08 -39.58
CA ALA A 392 -1.73 -5.70 -38.33
C ALA A 392 -0.65 -6.61 -37.73
N VAL A 393 0.19 -7.24 -38.55
CA VAL A 393 1.31 -8.06 -38.07
C VAL A 393 2.25 -7.24 -37.18
N ASN A 394 2.55 -6.00 -37.58
CA ASN A 394 3.42 -5.11 -36.81
C ASN A 394 2.78 -4.75 -35.46
N LEU A 395 1.51 -4.37 -35.46
CA LEU A 395 0.80 -4.04 -34.22
C LEU A 395 0.66 -5.25 -33.30
N PHE A 396 0.38 -6.43 -33.87
CA PHE A 396 0.27 -7.66 -33.10
C PHE A 396 1.61 -8.02 -32.45
N ALA A 397 2.71 -7.96 -33.20
CA ALA A 397 4.04 -8.19 -32.67
C ALA A 397 4.41 -7.22 -31.53
N ILE A 398 3.96 -5.95 -31.62
CA ILE A 398 4.13 -4.97 -30.52
C ILE A 398 3.38 -5.44 -29.26
N VAL A 399 2.14 -5.91 -29.38
CA VAL A 399 1.37 -6.44 -28.24
C VAL A 399 2.08 -7.66 -27.63
N LEU A 400 2.52 -8.60 -28.46
CA LEU A 400 3.22 -9.80 -28.00
C LEU A 400 4.52 -9.44 -27.26
N ASN A 401 5.34 -8.57 -27.83
CA ASN A 401 6.61 -8.17 -27.23
C ASN A 401 6.45 -7.36 -25.94
N ASN A 402 5.47 -6.44 -25.88
CA ASN A 402 5.32 -5.54 -24.73
C ASN A 402 4.49 -6.14 -23.59
N ASN A 403 3.46 -6.94 -23.92
CA ASN A 403 2.49 -7.40 -22.95
C ASN A 403 2.70 -8.88 -22.63
N VAL A 404 2.76 -9.73 -23.65
CA VAL A 404 2.72 -11.20 -23.49
C VAL A 404 4.09 -11.76 -23.08
N ARG A 405 5.16 -11.31 -23.74
CA ARG A 405 6.52 -11.82 -23.58
C ARG A 405 6.98 -11.89 -22.13
N LYS A 406 6.76 -10.83 -21.35
CA LYS A 406 7.19 -10.75 -19.95
C LYS A 406 6.50 -11.74 -19.00
N HIS A 407 5.40 -12.36 -19.42
CA HIS A 407 4.62 -13.30 -18.60
C HIS A 407 4.67 -14.74 -19.11
N ILE A 408 4.68 -14.93 -20.44
CA ILE A 408 4.60 -16.28 -21.04
C ILE A 408 5.97 -16.74 -21.56
N PHE A 409 6.74 -15.85 -22.17
CA PHE A 409 8.00 -16.16 -22.84
C PHE A 409 9.15 -15.41 -22.15
N THR A 410 9.30 -15.68 -20.85
CA THR A 410 10.13 -14.91 -19.92
C THR A 410 11.62 -15.01 -20.22
N THR A 411 12.04 -16.11 -20.85
CA THR A 411 13.43 -16.34 -21.25
C THR A 411 13.62 -16.15 -22.76
N ILE A 412 14.84 -15.81 -23.17
CA ILE A 412 15.22 -15.77 -24.58
C ILE A 412 15.08 -17.16 -25.23
N ALA A 413 15.31 -18.24 -24.47
CA ALA A 413 15.15 -19.61 -24.96
C ALA A 413 13.71 -19.92 -25.36
N GLU A 414 12.74 -19.63 -24.49
CA GLU A 414 11.31 -19.81 -24.77
C GLU A 414 10.85 -19.00 -26.00
N GLN A 415 11.48 -17.85 -26.26
CA GLN A 415 11.19 -17.05 -27.45
C GLN A 415 11.69 -17.71 -28.73
N TYR A 416 12.87 -18.35 -28.72
CA TYR A 416 13.32 -19.14 -29.87
C TYR A 416 12.45 -20.38 -30.08
N GLU A 417 12.07 -21.06 -29.00
CA GLU A 417 11.16 -22.20 -29.06
C GLU A 417 9.80 -21.80 -29.65
N LEU A 418 9.27 -20.63 -29.26
CA LEU A 418 8.08 -20.04 -29.86
C LEU A 418 8.27 -19.75 -31.35
N CYS A 419 9.35 -19.05 -31.72
CA CYS A 419 9.63 -18.72 -33.13
C CYS A 419 9.72 -19.99 -33.99
N HIS A 420 10.42 -21.00 -33.50
CA HIS A 420 10.53 -22.30 -34.16
C HIS A 420 9.16 -22.98 -34.28
N SER A 421 8.38 -23.03 -33.20
CA SER A 421 7.03 -23.62 -33.21
C SER A 421 6.08 -22.90 -34.17
N LEU A 422 6.12 -21.57 -34.22
CA LEU A 422 5.37 -20.77 -35.20
C LEU A 422 5.79 -21.09 -36.64
N LEU A 423 7.08 -21.28 -36.90
CA LEU A 423 7.58 -21.70 -38.21
C LEU A 423 7.10 -23.11 -38.59
N GLN A 424 7.04 -24.05 -37.65
CA GLN A 424 6.53 -25.39 -37.95
C GLN A 424 5.03 -25.39 -38.34
N LEU A 425 4.27 -24.40 -37.87
CA LEU A 425 2.83 -24.29 -38.09
C LEU A 425 2.43 -23.25 -39.14
N LYS A 426 3.40 -22.56 -39.76
CA LYS A 426 3.17 -21.45 -40.68
C LYS A 426 2.30 -21.84 -41.88
N GLU A 427 1.38 -20.97 -42.26
CA GLU A 427 0.49 -21.17 -43.42
C GLU A 427 0.58 -20.01 -44.42
N SER A 428 1.13 -18.87 -44.01
CA SER A 428 1.05 -17.62 -44.76
C SER A 428 2.32 -16.76 -44.67
N ILE A 429 2.45 -15.79 -45.59
CA ILE A 429 3.51 -14.77 -45.55
C ILE A 429 3.50 -14.01 -44.22
N SER A 430 2.31 -13.72 -43.68
CA SER A 430 2.17 -13.02 -42.39
C SER A 430 2.77 -13.78 -41.22
N ASP A 431 2.81 -15.11 -41.26
CA ASP A 431 3.38 -15.90 -40.17
C ASP A 431 4.90 -15.76 -40.13
N TYR A 432 5.56 -15.80 -41.29
CA TYR A 432 6.99 -15.49 -41.39
C TYR A 432 7.31 -14.07 -40.90
N LEU A 433 6.48 -13.09 -41.29
CA LEU A 433 6.66 -11.71 -40.83
C LEU A 433 6.49 -11.59 -39.32
N LEU A 434 5.54 -12.30 -38.72
CA LEU A 434 5.37 -12.33 -37.28
C LEU A 434 6.61 -12.92 -36.59
N VAL A 435 7.12 -14.06 -37.09
CA VAL A 435 8.33 -14.70 -36.56
C VAL A 435 9.52 -13.73 -36.59
N ILE A 436 9.76 -13.04 -37.70
CA ILE A 436 10.86 -12.05 -37.82
C ILE A 436 10.72 -10.94 -36.77
N LYS A 437 9.50 -10.51 -36.44
CA LYS A 437 9.26 -9.44 -35.44
C LYS A 437 9.35 -9.92 -33.99
N LEU A 438 9.25 -11.23 -33.75
CA LEU A 438 9.38 -11.84 -32.43
C LEU A 438 10.79 -12.37 -32.16
N LEU A 439 11.60 -12.58 -33.21
CA LEU A 439 12.94 -13.12 -33.09
C LEU A 439 13.85 -12.20 -32.25
N PRO A 440 14.46 -12.70 -31.15
CA PRO A 440 15.38 -11.93 -30.33
C PRO A 440 16.62 -11.46 -31.10
N HIS A 441 16.96 -10.18 -31.01
CA HIS A 441 18.08 -9.58 -31.76
C HIS A 441 19.46 -10.09 -31.34
N ASP A 442 19.62 -10.54 -30.10
CA ASP A 442 20.90 -11.03 -29.60
C ASP A 442 21.15 -12.46 -30.09
N VAL A 443 22.38 -12.76 -30.51
CA VAL A 443 22.75 -14.15 -30.84
C VAL A 443 22.96 -14.91 -29.54
N PRO A 444 22.34 -16.09 -29.34
CA PRO A 444 22.46 -16.81 -28.09
C PRO A 444 23.87 -17.37 -27.90
N GLU A 445 24.46 -17.13 -26.73
CA GLU A 445 25.81 -17.62 -26.37
C GLU A 445 25.85 -19.11 -26.04
N LYS A 446 24.71 -19.69 -25.62
CA LYS A 446 24.62 -21.10 -25.23
C LYS A 446 24.34 -21.98 -26.44
N GLN A 447 25.16 -23.02 -26.60
CA GLN A 447 25.15 -23.93 -27.75
C GLN A 447 23.76 -24.52 -28.09
N LYS A 448 23.00 -24.99 -27.09
CA LYS A 448 21.64 -25.52 -27.31
C LYS A 448 20.68 -24.50 -27.94
N TYR A 449 20.79 -23.22 -27.54
CA TYR A 449 19.93 -22.17 -28.07
C TYR A 449 20.43 -21.63 -29.41
N PHE A 450 21.75 -21.75 -29.66
CA PHE A 450 22.33 -21.49 -30.96
C PHE A 450 21.78 -22.44 -32.03
N GLU A 451 21.61 -23.72 -31.74
CA GLU A 451 21.01 -24.69 -32.68
C GLU A 451 19.57 -24.32 -33.07
N LEU A 452 18.74 -23.93 -32.09
CA LEU A 452 17.38 -23.45 -32.32
C LEU A 452 17.37 -22.15 -33.12
N TYR A 453 18.22 -21.19 -32.77
CA TYR A 453 18.39 -19.93 -33.50
C TYR A 453 18.82 -20.17 -34.95
N ASP A 454 19.83 -21.01 -35.17
CA ASP A 454 20.36 -21.34 -36.49
C ASP A 454 19.30 -22.04 -37.35
N THR A 455 18.50 -22.93 -36.75
CA THR A 455 17.35 -23.56 -37.41
C THR A 455 16.34 -22.51 -37.90
N VAL A 456 15.93 -21.60 -37.02
CA VAL A 456 14.98 -20.52 -37.36
C VAL A 456 15.53 -19.60 -38.45
N VAL A 457 16.79 -19.20 -38.34
CA VAL A 457 17.47 -18.32 -39.31
C VAL A 457 17.66 -19.00 -40.66
N SER A 458 18.09 -20.27 -40.66
CA SER A 458 18.26 -21.07 -41.88
C SER A 458 16.94 -21.23 -42.62
N GLU A 459 15.86 -21.49 -41.90
CA GLU A 459 14.53 -21.61 -42.48
C GLU A 459 14.05 -20.28 -43.09
N LEU A 460 14.21 -19.16 -42.39
CA LEU A 460 13.88 -17.82 -42.90
C LEU A 460 14.72 -17.44 -44.13
N ASN A 461 16.00 -17.84 -44.18
CA ASN A 461 16.88 -17.61 -45.33
C ASN A 461 16.43 -18.37 -46.59
N GLN A 462 15.77 -19.52 -46.44
CA GLN A 462 15.29 -20.32 -47.56
C GLN A 462 13.98 -19.80 -48.18
N VAL A 463 13.29 -18.86 -47.53
CA VAL A 463 12.02 -18.31 -48.03
C VAL A 463 12.26 -17.45 -49.26
N THR A 464 11.62 -17.75 -50.38
CA THR A 464 11.82 -17.01 -51.65
C THR A 464 10.98 -15.74 -51.78
N ASP A 465 10.02 -15.52 -50.88
CA ASP A 465 9.17 -14.34 -50.91
C ASP A 465 9.96 -13.05 -50.67
N LYS A 466 9.81 -12.08 -51.57
CA LYS A 466 10.58 -10.83 -51.57
C LYS A 466 10.29 -9.97 -50.34
N VAL A 467 9.07 -9.99 -49.81
CA VAL A 467 8.68 -9.19 -48.64
C VAL A 467 9.30 -9.79 -47.39
N VAL A 468 9.23 -11.11 -47.24
CA VAL A 468 9.87 -11.83 -46.13
C VAL A 468 11.38 -11.61 -46.16
N GLN A 469 12.02 -11.79 -47.32
CA GLN A 469 13.46 -11.58 -47.48
C GLN A 469 13.89 -10.15 -47.19
N LEU A 470 13.13 -9.14 -47.64
CA LEU A 470 13.44 -7.75 -47.34
C LEU A 470 13.36 -7.49 -45.82
N GLN A 471 12.28 -7.93 -45.17
CA GLN A 471 12.12 -7.74 -43.72
C GLN A 471 13.18 -8.47 -42.91
N PHE A 472 13.54 -9.70 -43.32
CA PHE A 472 14.57 -10.47 -42.65
C PHE A 472 15.96 -9.86 -42.82
N ASN A 473 16.30 -9.39 -44.02
CA ASN A 473 17.55 -8.67 -44.25
C ASN A 473 17.65 -7.37 -43.46
N LEU A 474 16.54 -6.63 -43.33
CA LEU A 474 16.48 -5.44 -42.48
C LEU A 474 16.66 -5.78 -41.00
N TYR A 475 16.06 -6.88 -40.55
CA TYR A 475 16.22 -7.40 -39.20
C TYR A 475 17.69 -7.75 -38.90
N LEU A 476 18.35 -8.51 -39.78
CA LEU A 476 19.76 -8.89 -39.62
C LEU A 476 20.69 -7.66 -39.58
N LYS A 477 20.40 -6.63 -40.38
CA LYS A 477 21.15 -5.36 -40.38
C LYS A 477 20.92 -4.51 -39.12
N ALA A 478 19.78 -4.64 -38.47
CA ALA A 478 19.44 -3.90 -37.25
C ALA A 478 19.99 -4.56 -35.96
N GLY A 479 20.34 -5.86 -36.00
CA GLY A 479 20.95 -6.60 -34.90
C GLY A 479 22.47 -6.37 -34.73
N PRO A 480 23.14 -7.09 -33.82
CA PRO A 480 24.57 -6.95 -33.52
C PRO A 480 25.51 -7.30 -34.69
N TYR A 481 25.01 -7.72 -35.84
CA TYR A 481 25.77 -7.87 -37.09
C TYR A 481 26.09 -6.52 -37.74
N LYS A 482 26.79 -5.64 -37.02
CA LYS A 482 27.47 -4.46 -37.59
C LYS A 482 28.70 -4.81 -38.46
N ASN A 483 29.06 -6.10 -38.58
CA ASN A 483 30.32 -6.54 -39.20
C ASN A 483 30.19 -7.64 -40.28
N VAL A 484 29.01 -7.86 -40.89
CA VAL A 484 28.97 -8.67 -42.12
C VAL A 484 29.16 -7.75 -43.31
N LYS A 485 30.39 -7.69 -43.81
CA LYS A 485 30.67 -7.21 -45.17
C LYS A 485 29.86 -8.08 -46.13
N LEU A 486 28.82 -7.50 -46.73
CA LEU A 486 28.21 -8.07 -47.93
C LEU A 486 29.16 -7.73 -49.08
N ASP A 487 30.03 -8.66 -49.43
CA ASP A 487 30.76 -8.64 -50.71
C ASP A 487 29.74 -8.78 -51.83
N TRP A 488 29.30 -7.65 -52.37
CA TRP A 488 28.65 -7.60 -53.66
C TRP A 488 29.75 -7.62 -54.73
N ASP A 489 30.20 -8.82 -55.10
CA ASP A 489 30.95 -9.02 -56.35
C ASP A 489 30.00 -8.73 -57.52
N ILE A 490 30.01 -7.47 -57.95
CA ILE A 490 29.47 -7.08 -59.26
C ILE A 490 30.56 -7.39 -60.28
N PRO A 491 30.36 -8.32 -61.22
CA PRO A 491 31.34 -8.57 -62.27
C PRO A 491 31.41 -7.32 -63.15
N ARG A 492 32.58 -6.67 -63.18
CA ARG A 492 32.88 -5.68 -64.23
C ARG A 492 33.18 -6.46 -65.51
N SER A 493 32.16 -6.70 -66.32
CA SER A 493 32.33 -7.02 -67.73
C SER A 493 32.28 -5.73 -68.55
N ASP A 494 33.44 -5.38 -69.11
CA ASP A 494 33.65 -4.79 -70.43
C ASP A 494 32.80 -3.59 -70.87
N ILE A 495 33.38 -2.40 -70.74
CA ILE A 495 33.28 -1.38 -71.78
C ILE A 495 34.69 -0.80 -71.98
N SER A 496 35.35 -1.28 -73.03
CA SER A 496 36.40 -0.56 -73.77
C SER A 496 35.78 0.47 -74.70
#